data_AF-A0A2W4TPZ2-F1
#
_entry.id   AF-A0A2W4TPZ2-F1
#
_cell.length_a   1.000
_cell.length_b   1.000
_cell.length_c   1.000
_cell.angle_alpha   90.00
_cell.angle_beta   90.00
_cell.angle_gamma   90.00
#
_symmetry.space_group_name_H-M   'P 1'
#
loop_
_entity.id
_entity.type
_entity.pdbx_description
1 polymer ?
#
loop_
_entity_poly.entity_id
_entity_poly.type
_entity_poly.pdbx_seq_one_letter_code
_entity_poly.pdbx_strand_id
1 'polypeptide(L)' 'MPIRPIPFGHALRLRIELQHVRPVVWRTVMVADYISLGGLHHILQGAFGWQDCHLYEFRAG' A
#
# COMPACT_ATOMS: atom_id res chain seq x y z
N MET A 1 -8.57 -20.48 -24.01
CA MET A 1 -8.74 -19.05 -23.72
C MET A 1 -7.36 -18.42 -23.66
N PRO A 2 -7.09 -17.29 -24.33
CA PRO A 2 -5.79 -16.65 -24.25
C PRO A 2 -5.64 -16.03 -22.85
N ILE A 3 -4.47 -16.23 -22.26
CA ILE A 3 -4.02 -15.52 -21.07
C ILE A 3 -4.09 -14.03 -21.41
N ARG A 4 -5.02 -13.29 -20.77
CA ARG A 4 -5.10 -11.84 -20.93
C ARG A 4 -3.76 -11.28 -20.45
N PRO A 5 -2.98 -10.58 -21.30
CA PRO A 5 -1.74 -9.97 -20.84
C PRO A 5 -2.13 -8.98 -19.76
N ILE A 6 -1.63 -9.20 -18.54
CA ILE A 6 -1.69 -8.19 -17.49
C ILE A 6 -0.92 -7.01 -18.09
N PRO A 7 -1.54 -5.85 -18.35
CA PRO A 7 -0.76 -4.69 -18.75
C PRO A 7 0.24 -4.49 -17.63
N PHE A 8 1.53 -4.57 -17.94
CA PHE A 8 2.56 -4.12 -17.02
C PHE A 8 2.38 -2.60 -16.92
N GLY A 9 1.39 -2.17 -16.13
CA GLY A 9 1.25 -0.78 -15.70
C GLY A 9 2.52 -0.38 -14.98
N HIS A 10 2.78 0.93 -14.91
CA HIS A 10 3.97 1.39 -14.22
C HIS A 10 3.90 0.97 -12.74
N ALA A 11 5.06 0.71 -12.13
CA ALA A 11 5.12 0.40 -10.72
C ALA A 11 5.55 1.65 -9.94
N LEU A 12 4.82 1.95 -8.86
CA LEU A 12 5.17 3.01 -7.92
C LEU A 12 5.92 2.41 -6.74
N ARG A 13 7.02 3.06 -6.35
CA ARG A 13 7.75 2.75 -5.12
C ARG A 13 7.32 3.71 -4.03
N LEU A 14 6.57 3.21 -3.05
CA LEU A 14 6.06 4.02 -1.95
C LEU A 14 6.89 3.73 -0.69
N ARG A 15 7.33 4.79 -0.01
CA ARG A 15 7.91 4.73 1.34
C ARG A 15 6.83 5.14 2.33
N ILE A 16 6.56 4.28 3.31
CA ILE A 16 5.57 4.50 4.36
C ILE A 16 6.27 4.56 5.70
N GLU A 17 5.94 5.57 6.49
CA GLU A 17 6.50 5.81 7.81
C GLU A 17 5.37 5.95 8.83
N LEU A 18 5.52 5.30 9.99
CA LEU A 18 4.60 5.53 11.11
C LEU A 18 4.98 6.81 11.83
N GLN A 19 4.07 7.77 11.83
CA GLN A 19 4.23 9.01 12.57
C GLN A 19 4.16 8.77 14.07
N HIS A 20 4.83 9.62 14.85
CA HIS A 20 4.81 9.62 16.32
C HIS A 20 5.41 8.36 17.00
N VAL A 21 6.16 7.53 16.26
CA VAL A 21 6.86 6.36 16.80
C VAL A 21 8.38 6.59 16.79
N ARG A 22 9.08 6.21 17.87
CA ARG A 22 10.55 6.21 17.96
C ARG A 22 11.05 4.85 18.49
N PRO A 23 12.06 4.22 17.83
CA PRO A 23 12.70 4.64 16.59
C PRO A 23 11.74 4.63 15.40
N VAL A 24 12.08 5.31 14.30
CA VAL A 24 11.22 5.41 13.11
C VAL A 24 10.95 4.01 12.54
N VAL A 25 9.69 3.63 12.46
CA VAL A 25 9.25 2.39 11.83
C VAL A 25 8.77 2.73 10.42
N TRP A 26 9.39 2.11 9.42
CA TRP A 26 9.09 2.37 8.02
C TRP A 26 9.12 1.10 7.17
N ARG A 27 8.44 1.14 6.02
CA ARG A 27 8.42 0.08 5.00
C ARG A 27 8.48 0.71 3.61
N THR A 28 9.05 -0.01 2.65
CA THR A 28 8.99 0.38 1.23
C THR A 28 8.29 -0.73 0.46
N VAL A 29 7.27 -0.36 -0.33
CA VAL A 29 6.48 -1.31 -1.12
C VAL A 29 6.45 -0.90 -2.59
N MET A 30 6.37 -1.90 -3.47
CA MET A 30 6.11 -1.71 -4.89
C MET A 30 4.63 -1.99 -5.16
N VAL A 31 3.93 -1.04 -5.77
CA VAL A 31 2.51 -1.18 -6.11
C VAL A 31 2.28 -0.84 -7.58
N ALA A 32 1.19 -1.35 -8.16
CA ALA A 32 0.74 -0.88 -9.46
C ALA A 32 0.36 0.61 -9.39
N ASP A 33 0.65 1.36 -10.43
CA ASP A 33 0.25 2.77 -10.58
C ASP A 33 -1.27 2.99 -10.59
N TYR A 34 -2.03 1.97 -10.96
CA TYR A 34 -3.49 1.95 -10.93
C TYR A 34 -4.10 1.36 -9.64
N ILE A 35 -3.30 1.14 -8.58
CA ILE A 35 -3.83 0.58 -7.32
C ILE A 35 -4.89 1.50 -6.71
N SER A 36 -6.00 0.93 -6.24
CA SER A 36 -7.00 1.69 -5.47
C SER A 36 -6.50 1.97 -4.05
N LEU A 37 -7.04 2.99 -3.39
CA LEU A 37 -6.70 3.29 -1.99
C LEU A 37 -7.07 2.14 -1.03
N GLY A 38 -8.17 1.42 -1.29
CA GLY A 38 -8.51 0.20 -0.53
C GLY A 38 -7.51 -0.94 -0.77
N GLY A 39 -7.00 -1.10 -1.99
CA GLY A 39 -5.92 -2.04 -2.27
C GLY A 39 -4.62 -1.65 -1.54
N LEU A 40 -4.28 -0.36 -1.54
CA LEU A 40 -3.15 0.15 -0.78
C LEU A 40 -3.32 -0.12 0.72
N HIS A 41 -4.51 0.11 1.28
CA HIS A 41 -4.83 -0.19 2.68
C HIS A 41 -4.50 -1.64 3.05
N HIS A 42 -4.94 -2.62 2.25
CA HIS A 42 -4.61 -4.02 2.52
C HIS A 42 -3.10 -4.32 2.46
N ILE A 43 -2.36 -3.66 1.57
CA ILE A 43 -0.89 -3.75 1.55
C ILE A 43 -0.29 -3.19 2.84
N LEU A 44 -0.80 -2.05 3.33
CA LEU A 44 -0.34 -1.47 4.60
C LEU A 44 -0.64 -2.39 5.78
N GLN A 45 -1.84 -2.98 5.84
CA GLN A 45 -2.20 -3.97 6.86
C GLN A 45 -1.16 -5.09 6.92
N GLY A 46 -0.86 -5.71 5.79
CA GLY A 46 0.14 -6.78 5.71
C GLY A 46 1.57 -6.32 6.04
N ALA A 47 1.99 -5.16 5.53
CA ALA A 47 3.37 -4.66 5.69
C ALA A 47 3.73 -4.31 7.15
N PHE A 48 2.73 -3.92 7.95
CA PHE A 48 2.90 -3.57 9.36
C PHE A 48 2.37 -4.64 10.33
N GLY A 49 1.84 -5.76 9.81
CA GLY A 49 1.30 -6.85 10.64
C GLY A 49 0.01 -6.48 11.37
N TRP A 50 -0.74 -5.51 10.83
CA TRP A 50 -2.05 -5.12 11.35
C TRP A 50 -3.14 -6.06 10.83
N GLN A 51 -4.29 -6.03 11.49
CA GLN A 51 -5.36 -7.03 11.35
C GLN A 51 -6.69 -6.46 10.88
N ASP A 52 -6.69 -5.25 10.33
CA ASP A 52 -7.90 -4.59 9.80
C ASP A 52 -9.04 -4.41 10.82
N CYS A 53 -8.69 -4.23 12.10
CA CYS A 53 -9.65 -4.16 13.20
C CYS A 53 -10.31 -2.78 13.40
N HIS A 54 -9.85 -1.75 12.68
CA HIS A 54 -10.29 -0.36 12.87
C HIS A 54 -10.56 0.30 11.51
N LEU A 55 -11.48 1.27 11.51
CA LEU A 55 -11.77 2.09 10.34
C LEU A 55 -10.54 2.89 9.91
N TYR A 56 -10.45 3.16 8.61
CA TYR A 56 -9.36 3.91 8.00
C TYR A 56 -9.89 4.98 7.05
N GLU A 57 -9.07 6.00 6.80
CA GLU A 57 -9.28 7.01 5.77
C GLU A 57 -7.95 7.37 5.11
N PHE A 58 -8.02 7.90 3.89
CA PHE A 58 -6.88 8.52 3.21
C PHE A 58 -7.19 9.99 2.98
N ARG A 59 -6.16 10.83 3.15
CA ARG A 59 -6.22 12.27 2.85
C ARG A 59 -5.04 12.62 1.95
N ALA A 60 -5.32 13.35 0.89
CA ALA A 60 -4.33 13.87 -0.05
C ALA A 60 -4.76 15.27 -0.49
N GLY A 61 -3.79 16.16 -0.73
CA GLY A 61 -3.98 17.54 -1.14
C GLY A 61 -2.71 18.06 -1.81
#